data_AF-A0A9E5TH69-F1
#
_entry.id   AF-A0A9E5TH69-F1
#
_cell.length_a   1.000
_cell.length_b   1.000
_cell.length_c   1.000
_cell.angle_alpha   90.00
_cell.angle_beta   90.00
_cell.angle_gamma   90.00
#
_symmetry.space_group_name_H-M   'P 1'
#
loop_
_entity.id
_entity.type
_entity.pdbx_description
1 polymer ?
#
loop_
_entity_poly.entity_id
_entity_poly.type
_entity_poly.pdbx_seq_one_letter_code
_entity_poly.pdbx_strand_id
1 'polypeptide(L)'
;SFQALIGATGIEGHALAPWSAVFLAVACFACGLAAVHAYDGFGALRRSLLAILLIGGAMSVAQYLLAVNGLWNLAGFGSGLVGLIVGAVVVRLPFYRLEGARATGSSHDDEGRRRPLPLLAVSPYVILVILVAAAELVPVIHTALNSVLIRVYFPEVSTAYGWVTEAGTGRTISVFGHAGALLGYTCLIAYFIYRRAGLYQPGTVRRIWQRTLRSAVPSSIGIAFMVGMAMIMDHCGMTHLLAQGISQSVGAAFPFFSPLIGTLGAFMTGSNTNSNVIFAPLQQSTAALIGISVLVILGAQTTGGALGSMLAPAKVIVGSSTAGLAGREGEVMKKTLPYGVLIASVVGLLAWFVIYAA
;
A
#
# COMPACT_ATOMS: atom_id res chain seq x y z
N SER A 1 1.11 -0.42 -5.09
CA SER A 1 0.13 -1.55 -5.05
C SER A 1 -1.18 -1.21 -5.74
N PHE A 2 -1.80 -0.06 -5.46
CA PHE A 2 -3.06 0.34 -6.13
C PHE A 2 -2.97 0.37 -7.66
N GLN A 3 -1.86 0.87 -8.22
CA GLN A 3 -1.61 0.81 -9.67
C GLN A 3 -1.55 -0.62 -10.24
N ALA A 4 -1.14 -1.61 -9.44
CA ALA A 4 -1.13 -3.00 -9.85
C ALA A 4 -2.52 -3.63 -9.74
N LEU A 5 -3.33 -3.21 -8.76
CA LEU A 5 -4.76 -3.56 -8.70
C LEU A 5 -5.50 -3.10 -9.97
N ILE A 6 -5.34 -1.82 -10.34
CA ILE A 6 -5.89 -1.27 -11.60
C ILE A 6 -5.37 -2.07 -12.80
N GLY A 7 -4.06 -2.34 -12.83
CA GLY A 7 -3.43 -3.05 -13.93
C GLY A 7 -3.90 -4.48 -14.11
N ALA A 8 -4.13 -5.20 -13.02
CA ALA A 8 -4.53 -6.60 -13.03
C ALA A 8 -6.03 -6.77 -13.33
N THR A 9 -6.85 -5.78 -12.96
CA THR A 9 -8.33 -5.89 -13.07
C THR A 9 -8.91 -5.13 -14.26
N GLY A 10 -8.15 -4.19 -14.83
CA GLY A 10 -8.62 -3.31 -15.90
C GLY A 10 -9.64 -2.25 -15.43
N ILE A 11 -9.98 -2.22 -14.14
CA ILE A 11 -10.99 -1.30 -13.61
C ILE A 11 -10.39 0.08 -13.38
N GLU A 12 -11.16 1.12 -13.72
CA GLU A 12 -10.76 2.50 -13.55
C GLU A 12 -10.44 2.84 -12.09
N GLY A 13 -9.29 3.49 -11.88
CA GLY A 13 -8.82 3.83 -10.54
C GLY A 13 -9.75 4.76 -9.78
N HIS A 14 -10.48 5.66 -10.45
CA HIS A 14 -11.45 6.55 -9.80
C HIS A 14 -12.64 5.79 -9.18
N ALA A 15 -13.04 4.66 -9.78
CA ALA A 15 -14.09 3.80 -9.22
C ALA A 15 -13.60 2.96 -8.04
N LEU A 16 -12.34 2.49 -8.09
CA LEU A 16 -11.74 1.67 -7.03
C LEU A 16 -11.27 2.46 -5.81
N ALA A 17 -10.87 3.71 -6.01
CA ALA A 17 -10.20 4.52 -4.99
C ALA A 17 -11.06 4.77 -3.73
N PRO A 18 -12.36 5.13 -3.83
CA PRO A 18 -13.20 5.36 -2.65
C PRO A 18 -13.27 4.14 -1.74
N TRP A 19 -13.60 2.97 -2.30
CA TRP A 19 -13.73 1.72 -1.53
C TRP A 19 -12.41 1.28 -0.92
N SER A 20 -11.32 1.35 -1.69
CA SER A 20 -9.98 1.02 -1.19
C SER A 20 -9.57 1.95 -0.03
N ALA A 21 -9.86 3.25 -0.14
CA ALA A 21 -9.54 4.21 0.90
C ALA A 21 -10.38 4.02 2.17
N VAL A 22 -11.67 3.70 2.05
CA VAL A 22 -12.56 3.42 3.20
C VAL A 22 -12.09 2.18 3.97
N PHE A 23 -11.80 1.08 3.28
CA PHE A 23 -11.29 -0.13 3.94
C PHE A 23 -9.91 0.10 4.57
N LEU A 24 -9.03 0.83 3.88
CA LEU A 24 -7.72 1.20 4.44
C LEU A 24 -7.84 2.13 5.65
N ALA A 25 -8.83 3.02 5.72
CA ALA A 25 -9.08 3.85 6.89
C ALA A 25 -9.44 3.00 8.11
N VAL A 26 -10.33 2.02 7.94
CA VAL A 26 -10.70 1.07 9.00
C VAL A 26 -9.48 0.26 9.46
N ALA A 27 -8.68 -0.23 8.51
CA ALA A 27 -7.43 -0.90 8.80
C ALA A 27 -6.43 0.03 9.53
N CYS A 28 -6.36 1.32 9.17
CA CYS A 28 -5.50 2.31 9.82
C CYS A 28 -5.83 2.45 11.31
N PHE A 29 -7.11 2.65 11.64
CA PHE A 29 -7.55 2.71 13.04
C PHE A 29 -7.30 1.41 13.77
N ALA A 30 -7.64 0.27 13.16
CA ALA A 30 -7.47 -1.04 13.78
C ALA A 30 -5.99 -1.39 14.03
N CYS A 31 -5.09 -1.01 13.11
CA CYS A 31 -3.64 -1.09 13.30
C CYS A 31 -3.16 -0.18 14.44
N GLY A 32 -3.66 1.04 14.55
CA GLY A 32 -3.35 1.95 15.66
C GLY A 32 -3.77 1.38 17.02
N LEU A 33 -4.99 0.86 17.11
CA LEU A 33 -5.51 0.17 18.29
C LEU A 33 -4.67 -1.06 18.64
N ALA A 34 -4.34 -1.89 17.64
CA ALA A 34 -3.52 -3.07 17.83
C ALA A 34 -2.10 -2.73 18.30
N ALA A 35 -1.48 -1.69 17.74
CA ALA A 35 -0.13 -1.26 18.13
C ALA A 35 -0.09 -0.78 19.60
N VAL A 36 -1.08 0.02 20.02
CA VAL A 36 -1.16 0.49 21.42
C VAL A 36 -1.48 -0.66 22.38
N HIS A 37 -2.39 -1.55 22.00
CA HIS A 37 -2.70 -2.74 22.80
C HIS A 37 -1.49 -3.68 22.91
N ALA A 38 -0.70 -3.85 21.85
CA ALA A 38 0.51 -4.64 21.88
C ALA A 38 1.62 -4.04 22.76
N TYR A 39 1.61 -2.71 22.95
CA TYR A 39 2.58 -2.01 23.78
C TYR A 39 2.30 -2.18 25.29
N ASP A 40 1.08 -1.89 25.74
CA ASP A 40 0.76 -1.87 27.19
C ASP A 40 -0.73 -2.20 27.47
N GLY A 41 -1.33 -3.03 26.62
CA GLY A 41 -2.65 -3.61 26.81
C GLY A 41 -3.82 -2.63 26.78
N PHE A 42 -4.96 -3.05 27.35
CA PHE A 42 -6.21 -2.28 27.34
C PHE A 42 -6.15 -0.97 28.14
N GLY A 43 -5.27 -0.87 29.14
CA GLY A 43 -5.07 0.35 29.92
C GLY A 43 -4.52 1.49 29.07
N ALA A 44 -3.46 1.22 28.31
CA ALA A 44 -2.88 2.18 27.37
C ALA A 44 -3.82 2.51 26.21
N LEU A 45 -4.63 1.53 25.77
CA LEU A 45 -5.63 1.76 24.73
C LEU A 45 -6.58 2.89 25.13
N ARG A 46 -7.18 2.80 26.33
CA ARG A 46 -8.14 3.80 26.84
C ARG A 46 -7.55 5.21 26.94
N ARG A 47 -6.29 5.32 27.40
CA ARG A 47 -5.58 6.62 27.51
C ARG A 47 -5.22 7.21 26.15
N SER A 48 -4.92 6.35 25.18
CA SER A 48 -4.46 6.76 23.85
C SER A 48 -5.59 6.87 22.83
N LEU A 49 -6.85 6.58 23.18
CA LEU A 49 -7.99 6.61 22.25
C LEU A 49 -8.09 7.94 21.52
N LEU A 50 -7.98 9.07 22.23
CA LEU A 50 -8.07 10.38 21.60
C LEU A 50 -6.90 10.61 20.62
N ALA A 51 -5.68 10.23 20.98
CA ALA A 51 -4.53 10.30 20.07
C ALA A 51 -4.73 9.44 18.82
N ILE A 52 -5.22 8.20 18.98
CA ILE A 52 -5.51 7.29 17.86
C ILE A 52 -6.59 7.88 16.96
N LEU A 53 -7.64 8.47 17.53
CA LEU A 53 -8.73 9.09 16.78
C LEU A 53 -8.25 10.30 15.98
N LEU A 54 -7.45 11.18 16.60
CA LEU A 54 -6.93 12.38 15.93
C LEU A 54 -5.94 12.04 14.82
N ILE A 55 -4.95 11.18 15.12
CA ILE A 55 -3.91 10.80 14.17
C ILE A 55 -4.53 9.94 13.05
N GLY A 56 -5.24 8.86 13.40
CA GLY A 56 -5.88 7.95 12.46
C GLY A 56 -6.95 8.65 11.61
N GLY A 57 -7.71 9.58 12.19
CA GLY A 57 -8.70 10.39 11.48
C GLY A 57 -8.05 11.28 10.44
N ALA A 58 -7.02 12.05 10.83
CA ALA A 58 -6.31 12.91 9.89
C ALA A 58 -5.62 12.11 8.78
N MET A 59 -4.99 10.97 9.12
CA MET A 59 -4.40 10.06 8.15
C MET A 59 -5.43 9.52 7.16
N SER A 60 -6.58 9.06 7.65
CA SER A 60 -7.65 8.48 6.83
C SER A 60 -8.28 9.50 5.89
N VAL A 61 -8.57 10.71 6.39
CA VAL A 61 -9.11 11.81 5.58
C VAL A 61 -8.12 12.22 4.50
N ALA A 62 -6.85 12.41 4.85
CA ALA A 62 -5.81 12.75 3.88
C ALA A 62 -5.66 11.66 2.81
N GLN A 63 -5.65 10.38 3.22
CA GLN A 63 -5.57 9.26 2.28
C GLN A 63 -6.76 9.24 1.33
N TYR A 64 -7.98 9.41 1.85
CA TYR A 64 -9.21 9.39 1.06
C TYR A 64 -9.23 10.53 0.04
N LEU A 65 -8.97 11.77 0.48
CA LEU A 65 -8.96 12.94 -0.39
C LEU A 65 -7.92 12.80 -1.51
N LEU A 66 -6.69 12.40 -1.17
CA LEU A 66 -5.65 12.19 -2.19
C LEU A 66 -6.03 11.05 -3.15
N ALA A 67 -6.59 9.95 -2.65
CA ALA A 67 -6.96 8.82 -3.50
C ALA A 67 -8.09 9.14 -4.47
N VAL A 68 -9.16 9.79 -4.01
CA VAL A 68 -10.32 10.11 -4.86
C VAL A 68 -10.00 11.17 -5.92
N ASN A 69 -9.07 12.09 -5.63
CA ASN A 69 -8.60 13.11 -6.59
C ASN A 69 -7.50 12.61 -7.54
N GLY A 70 -7.34 11.29 -7.73
CA GLY A 70 -6.37 10.73 -8.69
C GLY A 70 -4.91 10.71 -8.21
N LEU A 71 -4.61 11.27 -7.04
CA LEU A 71 -3.25 11.34 -6.48
C LEU A 71 -2.85 10.04 -5.76
N TRP A 72 -3.09 8.89 -6.39
CA TRP A 72 -2.91 7.55 -5.78
C TRP A 72 -1.46 7.28 -5.35
N ASN A 73 -0.50 7.84 -6.08
CA ASN A 73 0.93 7.73 -5.77
C ASN A 73 1.31 8.49 -4.49
N LEU A 74 0.56 9.55 -4.16
CA LEU A 74 0.77 10.35 -2.96
C LEU A 74 -0.14 9.91 -1.80
N ALA A 75 -1.24 9.21 -2.05
CA ALA A 75 -2.25 8.94 -1.02
C ALA A 75 -1.66 8.31 0.26
N GLY A 76 -0.86 7.25 0.13
CA GLY A 76 -0.22 6.61 1.28
C GLY A 76 0.87 7.46 1.92
N PHE A 77 1.70 8.13 1.10
CA PHE A 77 2.79 8.97 1.59
C PHE A 77 2.29 10.24 2.30
N GLY A 78 1.37 10.96 1.66
CA GLY A 78 0.74 12.17 2.17
C GLY A 78 -0.07 11.91 3.44
N SER A 79 -0.80 10.79 3.50
CA SER A 79 -1.46 10.33 4.73
C SER A 79 -0.46 10.16 5.87
N GLY A 80 0.67 9.46 5.65
CA GLY A 80 1.72 9.29 6.65
C GLY A 80 2.33 10.61 7.12
N LEU A 81 2.57 11.56 6.21
CA LEU A 81 3.09 12.89 6.56
C LEU A 81 2.11 13.68 7.42
N VAL A 82 0.83 13.67 7.08
CA VAL A 82 -0.24 14.28 7.88
C VAL A 82 -0.28 13.62 9.27
N GLY A 83 -0.19 12.29 9.34
CA GLY A 83 -0.12 11.56 10.59
C GLY A 83 1.07 11.97 11.47
N LEU A 84 2.25 12.18 10.88
CA LEU A 84 3.43 12.68 11.61
C LEU A 84 3.24 14.10 12.15
N ILE A 85 2.69 15.00 11.33
CA ILE A 85 2.42 16.39 11.73
C ILE A 85 1.41 16.43 12.88
N VAL A 86 0.29 15.74 12.71
CA VAL A 86 -0.77 15.66 13.73
C VAL A 86 -0.27 14.96 14.98
N GLY A 87 0.49 13.87 14.85
CA GLY A 87 1.12 13.19 15.99
C GLY A 87 2.05 14.11 16.77
N ALA A 88 2.88 14.91 16.09
CA ALA A 88 3.74 15.88 16.74
C ALA A 88 2.95 16.99 17.48
N VAL A 89 1.76 17.36 16.99
CA VAL A 89 0.86 18.29 17.68
C VAL A 89 0.19 17.61 18.88
N VAL A 90 -0.30 16.38 18.72
CA VAL A 90 -0.99 15.60 19.76
C VAL A 90 -0.08 15.37 20.97
N VAL A 91 1.18 15.02 20.76
CA VAL A 91 2.16 14.82 21.85
C VAL A 91 2.43 16.11 22.64
N ARG A 92 2.20 17.29 22.04
CA ARG A 92 2.37 18.59 22.72
C ARG A 92 1.15 19.01 23.54
N LEU A 93 0.02 18.32 23.41
CA LEU A 93 -1.17 18.62 24.21
C LEU A 93 -0.87 18.34 25.70
N PRO A 94 -1.40 19.18 26.61
CA PRO A 94 -1.06 19.13 28.04
C PRO A 94 -1.34 17.76 28.66
N PHE A 95 -2.44 17.12 28.28
CA PHE A 95 -2.82 15.78 28.74
C PHE A 95 -1.73 14.72 28.49
N TYR A 96 -1.22 14.66 27.26
CA TYR A 96 -0.19 13.68 26.86
C TYR A 96 1.22 14.06 27.31
N ARG A 97 1.51 15.37 27.43
CA ARG A 97 2.78 15.86 27.95
C ARG A 97 2.94 15.56 29.44
N LEU A 98 1.85 15.69 30.22
CA LEU A 98 1.81 15.38 31.66
C LEU A 98 1.94 13.87 31.93
N GLU A 99 1.32 13.03 31.11
CA GLU A 99 1.47 11.57 31.20
C GLU A 99 2.90 11.11 30.86
N GLY A 100 3.51 11.67 29.80
CA GLY A 100 4.90 11.39 29.45
C GLY A 100 5.87 11.74 30.57
N ALA A 101 5.69 12.90 31.21
CA ALA A 101 6.50 13.33 32.35
C ALA A 101 6.31 12.46 33.61
N ARG A 102 5.11 11.90 33.83
CA ARG A 102 4.84 10.97 34.94
C ARG A 102 5.41 9.57 34.70
N ALA A 103 5.44 9.11 33.46
CA ALA A 103 5.95 7.78 33.11
C ALA A 103 7.49 7.68 33.16
N THR A 104 8.21 8.78 32.93
CA THR A 104 9.69 8.75 32.89
C THR A 104 10.38 8.96 34.23
N GLY A 105 9.67 9.29 35.32
CA GLY A 105 10.21 9.27 36.70
C GLY A 105 11.44 10.15 37.01
N SER A 106 12.03 10.83 36.02
CA SER A 106 13.19 11.69 36.19
C SER A 106 13.25 12.71 35.06
N SER A 107 13.68 13.92 35.45
CA SER A 107 14.29 14.92 34.59
C SER A 107 15.55 14.33 33.95
N HIS A 108 15.39 13.55 32.88
CA HIS A 108 16.42 13.51 31.87
C HIS A 108 16.27 14.76 31.02
N ASP A 109 16.99 15.80 31.45
CA ASP A 109 17.52 16.83 30.58
C ASP A 109 18.37 16.13 29.52
N ASP A 110 17.71 15.61 28.49
CA ASP A 110 18.37 15.28 27.24
C ASP A 110 18.67 16.63 26.54
N GLU A 111 19.70 17.31 27.05
CA GLU A 111 20.46 18.35 26.35
C GLU A 111 21.26 17.76 25.16
N GLY A 112 20.84 16.60 24.64
CA GLY A 112 21.17 16.11 23.31
C GLY A 112 20.56 17.01 22.24
N ARG A 113 21.18 18.19 22.04
CA ARG A 113 21.08 19.12 20.90
C ARG A 113 20.08 18.63 19.86
N ARG A 114 18.82 19.08 19.97
CA ARG A 114 17.80 18.97 18.91
C ARG A 114 18.36 19.64 17.66
N ARG A 115 19.17 18.93 16.88
CA ARG A 115 19.60 19.40 15.58
C ARG A 115 18.32 19.38 14.75
N PRO A 116 17.79 20.53 14.31
CA PRO A 116 16.68 20.50 13.38
C PRO A 116 17.11 19.61 12.22
N LEU A 117 16.24 18.66 11.82
CA LEU A 117 16.46 17.94 10.57
C LEU A 117 16.71 19.03 9.51
N PRO A 118 17.90 19.08 8.89
CA PRO A 118 18.15 20.11 7.90
C PRO A 118 17.08 19.94 6.81
N LEU A 119 16.42 21.02 6.39
CA LEU A 119 15.42 21.01 5.32
C LEU A 119 15.93 20.22 4.09
N LEU A 120 17.24 20.27 3.88
CA LEU A 120 17.96 19.49 2.87
C LEU A 120 17.67 17.98 2.97
N ALA A 121 17.66 17.37 4.15
CA ALA A 121 17.42 15.93 4.33
C ALA A 121 16.00 15.48 3.93
N VAL A 122 15.02 16.39 4.03
CA VAL A 122 13.61 16.13 3.67
C VAL A 122 13.31 16.54 2.22
N SER A 123 14.22 17.27 1.57
CA SER A 123 14.02 17.83 0.23
C SER A 123 13.58 16.82 -0.84
N PRO A 124 14.08 15.56 -0.92
CA PRO A 124 13.65 14.63 -1.96
C PRO A 124 12.16 14.29 -1.86
N TYR A 125 11.63 14.23 -0.63
CA TYR A 125 10.22 13.95 -0.39
C TYR A 125 9.34 15.14 -0.76
N VAL A 126 9.77 16.36 -0.42
CA VAL A 126 9.06 17.59 -0.81
C VAL A 126 9.03 17.72 -2.33
N ILE A 127 10.16 17.46 -2.99
CA ILE A 127 10.26 17.49 -4.47
C ILE A 127 9.33 16.45 -5.09
N LEU A 128 9.26 15.24 -4.53
CA LEU A 128 8.36 14.20 -5.01
C LEU A 128 6.90 14.66 -4.96
N VAL A 129 6.48 15.23 -3.82
CA VAL A 129 5.12 15.74 -3.64
C VAL A 129 4.81 16.83 -4.65
N ILE A 130 5.70 17.81 -4.81
CA ILE A 130 5.51 18.92 -5.75
C ILE A 130 5.45 18.41 -7.19
N LEU A 131 6.38 17.53 -7.59
CA LEU A 131 6.42 17.00 -8.96
C LEU A 131 5.18 16.18 -9.29
N VAL A 132 4.75 15.29 -8.39
CA VAL A 132 3.56 14.46 -8.63
C VAL A 132 2.31 15.33 -8.62
N ALA A 133 2.18 16.27 -7.69
CA ALA A 133 1.06 17.20 -7.68
C ALA A 133 1.04 18.05 -8.95
N ALA A 134 2.18 18.55 -9.42
CA ALA A 134 2.26 19.31 -10.67
C ALA A 134 1.92 18.44 -11.89
N ALA A 135 2.41 17.20 -11.94
CA ALA A 135 2.15 16.27 -13.03
C ALA A 135 0.69 15.84 -13.15
N GLU A 136 -0.02 15.72 -12.02
CA GLU A 136 -1.41 15.22 -11.99
C GLU A 136 -2.45 16.36 -11.95
N LEU A 137 -2.16 17.47 -11.27
CA LEU A 137 -3.13 18.56 -11.06
C LEU A 137 -3.03 19.69 -12.08
N VAL A 138 -1.88 19.88 -12.74
CA VAL A 138 -1.71 20.95 -13.74
C VAL A 138 -2.00 20.38 -15.13
N PRO A 139 -3.12 20.74 -15.79
CA PRO A 139 -3.55 20.08 -17.02
C PRO A 139 -2.51 20.13 -18.15
N VAL A 140 -1.80 21.26 -18.27
CA VAL A 140 -0.74 21.45 -19.27
C VAL A 140 0.40 20.45 -19.08
N ILE A 141 0.84 20.25 -17.83
CA ILE A 141 1.92 19.32 -17.50
C ILE A 141 1.43 17.88 -17.67
N HIS A 142 0.22 17.58 -17.18
CA HIS A 142 -0.38 16.25 -17.30
C HIS A 142 -0.47 15.80 -18.75
N THR A 143 -1.01 16.63 -19.65
CA THR A 143 -1.13 16.29 -21.07
C THR A 143 0.23 16.19 -21.75
N ALA A 144 1.18 17.06 -21.41
CA ALA A 144 2.53 17.00 -21.95
C ALA A 144 3.25 15.69 -21.57
N LEU A 145 3.18 15.29 -20.31
CA LEU A 145 3.81 14.06 -19.81
C LEU A 145 3.12 12.79 -20.35
N ASN A 146 1.81 12.85 -20.60
CA ASN A 146 1.02 11.73 -21.13
C ASN A 146 0.89 11.72 -22.66
N SER A 147 1.71 12.51 -23.37
CA SER A 147 1.69 12.59 -24.84
C SER A 147 2.24 11.34 -25.52
N VAL A 148 3.29 10.72 -24.94
CA VAL A 148 3.94 9.54 -25.50
C VAL A 148 3.42 8.29 -24.81
N LEU A 149 2.56 7.57 -25.53
CA LEU A 149 1.88 6.37 -25.04
C LEU A 149 2.39 5.14 -25.77
N ILE A 150 2.80 4.13 -25.00
CA ILE A 150 3.08 2.79 -25.52
C ILE A 150 1.80 1.96 -25.38
N ARG A 151 1.32 1.45 -26.51
CA ARG A 151 0.17 0.55 -26.61
C ARG A 151 0.62 -0.69 -27.36
N VAL A 152 0.37 -1.86 -26.76
CA VAL A 152 0.68 -3.14 -27.37
C VAL A 152 -0.63 -3.84 -27.68
N TYR A 153 -0.80 -4.24 -28.93
CA TYR A 153 -1.95 -5.03 -29.36
C TYR A 153 -1.64 -6.51 -29.21
N PHE A 154 -2.58 -7.26 -28.65
CA PHE A 154 -2.47 -8.70 -28.47
C PHE A 154 -3.52 -9.40 -29.35
N PRO A 155 -3.14 -10.45 -30.08
CA PRO A 155 -4.08 -11.24 -30.86
C PRO A 155 -5.01 -12.05 -29.95
N GLU A 156 -6.12 -12.52 -30.52
CA GLU A 156 -7.02 -13.45 -29.86
C GLU A 156 -6.28 -14.76 -29.55
N VAL A 157 -6.60 -15.34 -28.39
CA VAL A 157 -6.06 -16.63 -27.97
C VAL A 157 -7.19 -17.54 -27.54
N SER A 158 -7.20 -18.78 -28.02
CA SER A 158 -8.17 -19.79 -27.64
C SER A 158 -7.49 -21.01 -27.03
N THR A 159 -8.14 -21.62 -26.04
CA THR A 159 -7.68 -22.87 -25.43
C THR A 159 -8.39 -24.07 -26.03
N ALA A 160 -7.80 -25.26 -25.86
CA ALA A 160 -8.42 -26.53 -26.25
C ALA A 160 -9.76 -26.80 -25.54
N TYR A 161 -10.04 -26.14 -24.41
CA TYR A 161 -11.29 -26.24 -23.66
C TYR A 161 -12.35 -25.22 -24.14
N GLY A 162 -12.09 -24.50 -25.24
CA GLY A 162 -13.04 -23.54 -25.81
C GLY A 162 -13.07 -22.18 -25.09
N TRP A 163 -12.12 -21.90 -24.19
CA TRP A 163 -11.97 -20.57 -23.61
C TRP A 163 -11.32 -19.63 -24.64
N VAL A 164 -11.97 -18.51 -24.94
CA VAL A 164 -11.48 -17.51 -25.87
C VAL A 164 -11.19 -16.22 -25.12
N THR A 165 -9.95 -15.74 -25.26
CA THR A 165 -9.56 -14.39 -24.84
C THR A 165 -9.51 -13.52 -26.08
N GLU A 166 -10.45 -12.59 -26.19
CA GLU A 166 -10.60 -11.70 -27.35
C GLU A 166 -9.32 -10.89 -27.61
N ALA A 167 -9.09 -10.58 -28.89
CA ALA A 167 -8.01 -9.68 -29.28
C ALA A 167 -8.24 -8.28 -28.71
N GLY A 168 -7.18 -7.64 -28.23
CA GLY A 168 -7.32 -6.37 -27.53
C GLY A 168 -6.03 -5.59 -27.39
N THR A 169 -6.18 -4.29 -27.12
CA THR A 169 -5.04 -3.46 -26.73
C THR A 169 -4.77 -3.67 -25.25
N GLY A 170 -3.55 -4.06 -24.91
CA GLY A 170 -3.12 -4.17 -23.53
C GLY A 170 -3.06 -2.81 -22.83
N ARG A 171 -2.64 -2.83 -21.56
CA ARG A 171 -2.56 -1.60 -20.76
C ARG A 171 -1.66 -0.55 -21.43
N THR A 172 -2.18 0.66 -21.56
CA THR A 172 -1.41 1.79 -22.08
C THR A 172 -0.40 2.27 -21.03
N ILE A 173 0.85 2.45 -21.44
CA ILE A 173 1.93 2.96 -20.58
C ILE A 173 2.34 4.35 -21.06
N SER A 174 2.18 5.35 -20.20
CA SER A 174 2.68 6.70 -20.43
C SER A 174 4.19 6.76 -20.16
N VAL A 175 5.01 7.10 -21.15
CA VAL A 175 6.47 7.02 -20.99
C VAL A 175 6.99 8.04 -19.97
N PHE A 176 6.45 9.27 -19.99
CA PHE A 176 6.91 10.35 -19.12
C PHE A 176 5.96 10.63 -17.94
N GLY A 177 4.68 10.28 -18.08
CA GLY A 177 3.69 10.40 -17.00
C GLY A 177 3.62 9.20 -16.06
N HIS A 178 4.29 8.08 -16.37
CA HIS A 178 4.28 6.92 -15.48
C HIS A 178 4.94 7.24 -14.13
N ALA A 179 4.42 6.63 -13.05
CA ALA A 179 4.90 6.84 -11.69
C ALA A 179 6.42 6.62 -11.53
N GLY A 180 6.98 5.64 -12.26
CA GLY A 180 8.42 5.39 -12.28
C GLY A 180 9.24 6.54 -12.89
N ALA A 181 8.72 7.22 -13.93
CA ALA A 181 9.36 8.37 -14.55
C ALA A 181 9.38 9.58 -13.59
N LEU A 182 8.24 9.87 -12.94
CA LEU A 182 8.12 10.94 -11.93
C LEU A 182 9.10 10.74 -10.76
N LEU A 183 9.25 9.49 -10.31
CA LEU A 183 10.26 9.13 -9.30
C LEU A 183 11.69 9.33 -9.82
N GLY A 184 11.94 8.99 -11.09
CA GLY A 184 13.21 9.24 -11.76
C GLY A 184 13.57 10.73 -11.79
N TYR A 185 12.62 11.61 -12.15
CA TYR A 185 12.80 13.06 -12.13
C TYR A 185 13.12 13.57 -10.72
N THR A 186 12.38 13.09 -9.72
CA THR A 186 12.62 13.42 -8.31
C THR A 186 14.05 13.07 -7.89
N CYS A 187 14.49 11.84 -8.20
CA CYS A 187 15.84 11.36 -7.90
C CYS A 187 16.93 12.20 -8.59
N LEU A 188 16.69 12.61 -9.84
CA LEU A 188 17.63 13.43 -10.60
C LEU A 188 17.78 14.83 -9.97
N ILE A 189 16.68 15.48 -9.61
CA ILE A 189 16.70 16.81 -8.97
C ILE A 189 17.36 16.71 -7.58
N ALA A 190 16.98 15.70 -6.79
CA ALA A 190 17.58 15.46 -5.47
C ALA A 190 19.10 15.25 -5.56
N TYR A 191 19.56 14.52 -6.58
CA TYR A 191 20.99 14.34 -6.84
C TYR A 191 21.70 15.69 -7.09
N PHE A 192 21.16 16.57 -7.92
CA PHE A 192 21.78 17.87 -8.16
C PHE A 192 21.82 18.76 -6.91
N ILE A 193 20.78 18.72 -6.09
CA ILE A 193 20.71 19.46 -4.82
C ILE A 193 21.80 18.97 -3.84
N TYR A 194 21.91 17.66 -3.63
CA TYR A 194 22.92 17.09 -2.73
C TYR A 194 24.34 17.22 -3.26
N ARG A 195 24.52 17.20 -4.59
CA ARG A 195 25.80 17.49 -5.23
C ARG A 195 26.23 18.93 -4.98
N ARG A 196 25.34 19.91 -5.16
CA ARG A 196 25.63 21.33 -4.87
C ARG A 196 25.91 21.59 -3.40
N ALA A 197 25.26 20.85 -2.50
CA ALA A 197 25.52 20.92 -1.07
C ALA A 197 26.85 20.25 -0.64
N GLY A 198 27.62 19.67 -1.57
CA GLY A 198 28.91 19.04 -1.25
C GLY A 198 28.81 17.75 -0.45
N LEU A 199 27.62 17.13 -0.38
CA LEU A 199 27.37 15.95 0.47
C LEU A 199 27.82 14.62 -0.15
N TYR A 200 28.30 14.64 -1.40
CA TYR A 200 28.67 13.42 -2.13
C TYR A 200 30.18 13.18 -2.15
N GLN A 201 30.54 11.93 -1.88
CA GLN A 201 31.90 11.43 -2.02
C GLN A 201 32.20 11.05 -3.49
N PRO A 202 33.48 10.97 -3.89
CA PRO A 202 33.88 10.40 -5.17
C PRO A 202 33.30 8.99 -5.36
N GLY A 203 32.81 8.68 -6.56
CA GLY A 203 32.19 7.37 -6.86
C GLY A 203 30.75 7.18 -6.37
N THR A 204 30.12 8.22 -5.81
CA THR A 204 28.73 8.12 -5.30
C THR A 204 27.73 7.71 -6.38
N VAL A 205 27.84 8.23 -7.61
CA VAL A 205 26.91 7.87 -8.71
C VAL A 205 26.93 6.37 -8.99
N ARG A 206 28.13 5.79 -9.14
CA ARG A 206 28.30 4.35 -9.35
C ARG A 206 27.72 3.55 -8.19
N ARG A 207 27.95 4.01 -6.95
CA ARG A 207 27.44 3.37 -5.73
C ARG A 207 25.91 3.40 -5.67
N ILE A 208 25.29 4.55 -6.00
CA ILE A 208 23.82 4.69 -6.07
C ILE A 208 23.29 3.72 -7.11
N TRP A 209 23.80 3.77 -8.34
CA TRP A 209 23.34 2.91 -9.44
C TRP A 209 23.46 1.42 -9.10
N GLN A 210 24.60 0.98 -8.57
CA GLN A 210 24.83 -0.40 -8.17
C GLN A 210 23.90 -0.86 -7.05
N ARG A 211 23.67 -0.03 -6.03
CA ARG A 211 22.73 -0.35 -4.95
C ARG A 211 21.30 -0.42 -5.46
N THR A 212 20.88 0.54 -6.26
CA THR A 212 19.55 0.55 -6.88
C THR A 212 19.32 -0.69 -7.74
N LEU A 213 20.27 -1.06 -8.61
CA LEU A 213 20.14 -2.27 -9.43
C LEU A 213 20.11 -3.54 -8.58
N ARG A 214 20.98 -3.68 -7.59
CA ARG A 214 21.00 -4.85 -6.70
C ARG A 214 19.69 -5.02 -5.92
N SER A 215 19.05 -3.92 -5.54
CA SER A 215 17.77 -3.97 -4.83
C SER A 215 16.56 -4.10 -5.77
N ALA A 216 16.59 -3.46 -6.93
CA ALA A 216 15.44 -3.41 -7.84
C ALA A 216 15.32 -4.65 -8.72
N VAL A 217 16.42 -5.17 -9.27
CA VAL A 217 16.38 -6.27 -10.27
C VAL A 217 15.70 -7.53 -9.73
N PRO A 218 16.04 -8.07 -8.53
CA PRO A 218 15.38 -9.26 -8.01
C PRO A 218 13.87 -9.05 -7.82
N SER A 219 13.47 -7.87 -7.32
CA SER A 219 12.06 -7.53 -7.15
C SER A 219 11.33 -7.43 -8.49
N SER A 220 11.94 -6.82 -9.51
CA SER A 220 11.35 -6.66 -10.84
C SER A 220 11.17 -8.01 -11.53
N ILE A 221 12.15 -8.91 -11.43
CA ILE A 221 12.04 -10.27 -11.97
C ILE A 221 10.86 -10.99 -11.31
N GLY A 222 10.76 -10.94 -9.98
CA GLY A 222 9.63 -11.54 -9.25
C GLY A 222 8.28 -11.00 -9.71
N ILE A 223 8.13 -9.68 -9.84
CA ILE A 223 6.89 -9.06 -10.34
C ILE A 223 6.59 -9.51 -11.77
N ALA A 224 7.59 -9.55 -12.66
CA ALA A 224 7.41 -9.97 -14.05
C ALA A 224 6.87 -11.40 -14.16
N PHE A 225 7.44 -12.35 -13.42
CA PHE A 225 6.96 -13.74 -13.40
C PHE A 225 5.57 -13.86 -12.76
N MET A 226 5.28 -13.12 -11.69
CA MET A 226 3.96 -13.15 -11.05
C MET A 226 2.87 -12.56 -11.96
N VAL A 227 3.16 -11.45 -12.65
CA VAL A 227 2.26 -10.89 -13.66
C VAL A 227 2.10 -11.87 -14.81
N GLY A 228 3.18 -12.45 -15.33
CA GLY A 228 3.13 -13.45 -16.40
C GLY A 228 2.27 -14.66 -16.03
N MET A 229 2.42 -15.19 -14.80
CA MET A 229 1.57 -16.26 -14.28
C MET A 229 0.10 -15.86 -14.21
N ALA A 230 -0.20 -14.70 -13.62
CA ALA A 230 -1.57 -14.20 -13.49
C ALA A 230 -2.24 -14.02 -14.86
N MET A 231 -1.52 -13.45 -15.83
CA MET A 231 -1.99 -13.29 -17.21
C MET A 231 -2.23 -14.64 -17.89
N ILE A 232 -1.33 -15.62 -17.72
CA ILE A 232 -1.53 -16.97 -18.25
C ILE A 232 -2.79 -17.60 -17.63
N MET A 233 -2.97 -17.51 -16.31
CA MET A 233 -4.13 -18.06 -15.61
C MET A 233 -5.45 -17.44 -16.07
N ASP A 234 -5.44 -16.14 -16.35
CA ASP A 234 -6.58 -15.41 -16.88
C ASP A 234 -6.88 -15.82 -18.34
N HIS A 235 -5.88 -15.74 -19.21
CA HIS A 235 -6.02 -16.01 -20.64
C HIS A 235 -6.35 -17.47 -20.97
N CYS A 236 -6.03 -18.42 -20.08
CA CYS A 236 -6.40 -19.82 -20.25
C CYS A 236 -7.69 -20.23 -19.51
N GLY A 237 -8.37 -19.29 -18.84
CA GLY A 237 -9.62 -19.53 -18.12
C GLY A 237 -9.47 -20.21 -16.76
N MET A 238 -8.24 -20.47 -16.29
CA MET A 238 -8.00 -21.04 -14.95
C MET A 238 -8.57 -20.14 -13.85
N THR A 239 -8.39 -18.82 -13.97
CA THR A 239 -8.95 -17.84 -13.02
C THR A 239 -10.48 -17.97 -12.92
N HIS A 240 -11.15 -18.13 -14.06
CA HIS A 240 -12.61 -18.27 -14.12
C HIS A 240 -13.09 -19.58 -13.48
N LEU A 241 -12.43 -20.70 -13.75
CA LEU A 241 -12.77 -21.99 -13.14
C LEU A 241 -12.60 -21.99 -11.62
N LEU A 242 -11.51 -21.41 -11.11
CA LEU A 242 -11.32 -21.23 -9.67
C LEU A 242 -12.41 -20.32 -9.08
N ALA A 243 -12.76 -19.25 -9.79
CA ALA A 243 -13.81 -18.34 -9.37
C ALA A 243 -15.17 -19.03 -9.29
N GLN A 244 -15.50 -19.88 -10.27
CA GLN A 244 -16.72 -20.71 -10.25
C GLN A 244 -16.74 -21.63 -9.04
N GLY A 245 -15.65 -22.35 -8.75
CA GLY A 245 -15.56 -23.22 -7.58
C GLY A 245 -15.77 -22.46 -6.25
N ILE A 246 -15.16 -21.27 -6.11
CA ILE A 246 -15.36 -20.42 -4.92
C ILE A 246 -16.79 -19.89 -4.85
N SER A 247 -17.36 -19.46 -5.97
CA SER A 247 -18.73 -18.92 -6.03
C SER A 247 -19.77 -19.94 -5.57
N GLN A 248 -19.60 -21.20 -5.95
CA GLN A 248 -20.52 -22.29 -5.61
C GLN A 248 -20.35 -22.78 -4.17
N SER A 249 -19.13 -22.73 -3.62
CA SER A 249 -18.83 -23.26 -2.28
C SER A 249 -18.99 -22.24 -1.16
N VAL A 250 -18.54 -21.00 -1.39
CA VAL A 250 -18.54 -19.93 -0.38
C VAL A 250 -19.75 -19.01 -0.53
N GLY A 251 -20.19 -18.76 -1.76
CA GLY A 251 -21.37 -17.96 -2.09
C GLY A 251 -21.44 -16.64 -1.32
N ALA A 252 -22.50 -16.48 -0.53
CA ALA A 252 -22.78 -15.24 0.20
C ALA A 252 -21.73 -14.87 1.25
N ALA A 253 -20.92 -15.81 1.74
CA ALA A 253 -19.85 -15.52 2.70
C ALA A 253 -18.59 -14.91 2.04
N PHE A 254 -18.51 -14.88 0.71
CA PHE A 254 -17.30 -14.48 -0.01
C PHE A 254 -16.74 -13.10 0.36
N PRO A 255 -17.54 -12.03 0.54
CA PRO A 255 -17.01 -10.73 0.95
C PRO A 255 -16.19 -10.76 2.24
N PHE A 256 -16.58 -11.62 3.20
CA PHE A 256 -15.84 -11.77 4.46
C PHE A 256 -14.45 -12.36 4.24
N PHE A 257 -14.31 -13.33 3.33
CA PHE A 257 -13.04 -13.98 3.04
C PHE A 257 -12.15 -13.17 2.08
N SER A 258 -12.70 -12.21 1.35
CA SER A 258 -11.95 -11.40 0.39
C SER A 258 -10.65 -10.76 0.96
N PRO A 259 -10.66 -10.01 2.08
CA PRO A 259 -9.44 -9.45 2.65
C PRO A 259 -8.51 -10.51 3.26
N LEU A 260 -9.01 -11.68 3.64
CA LEU A 260 -8.18 -12.79 4.11
C LEU A 260 -7.38 -13.41 2.96
N ILE A 261 -7.98 -13.58 1.78
CA ILE A 261 -7.29 -13.99 0.55
C ILE A 261 -6.17 -12.99 0.22
N GLY A 262 -6.48 -11.68 0.28
CA GLY A 262 -5.49 -10.63 0.06
C GLY A 262 -4.34 -10.69 1.06
N THR A 263 -4.66 -10.92 2.34
CA THR A 263 -3.70 -11.09 3.44
C THR A 263 -2.80 -12.29 3.20
N LEU A 264 -3.36 -13.45 2.86
CA LEU A 264 -2.61 -14.67 2.55
C LEU A 264 -1.67 -14.47 1.37
N GLY A 265 -2.16 -13.88 0.28
CA GLY A 265 -1.35 -13.59 -0.90
C GLY A 265 -0.16 -12.67 -0.59
N ALA A 266 -0.36 -11.62 0.21
CA ALA A 266 0.72 -10.72 0.58
C ALA A 266 1.66 -11.32 1.64
N PHE A 267 1.16 -12.18 2.54
CA PHE A 267 1.97 -12.91 3.50
C PHE A 267 2.95 -13.86 2.81
N MET A 268 2.46 -14.65 1.84
CA MET A 268 3.27 -15.59 1.06
C MET A 268 4.28 -14.88 0.16
N THR A 269 3.87 -13.80 -0.50
CA THR A 269 4.69 -13.11 -1.50
C THR A 269 5.54 -11.97 -0.95
N GLY A 270 5.29 -11.54 0.28
CA GLY A 270 5.92 -10.36 0.89
C GLY A 270 5.42 -9.01 0.38
N SER A 271 4.41 -8.96 -0.50
CA SER A 271 4.04 -7.74 -1.21
C SER A 271 2.55 -7.64 -1.54
N ASN A 272 1.92 -6.54 -1.13
CA ASN A 272 0.57 -6.17 -1.54
C ASN A 272 0.47 -6.01 -3.08
N THR A 273 1.54 -5.58 -3.73
CA THR A 273 1.56 -5.48 -5.20
C THR A 273 1.42 -6.88 -5.83
N ASN A 274 2.16 -7.87 -5.35
CA ASN A 274 2.11 -9.22 -5.89
C ASN A 274 0.78 -9.90 -5.55
N SER A 275 0.26 -9.69 -4.33
CA SER A 275 -1.07 -10.19 -3.95
C SER A 275 -2.18 -9.68 -4.88
N ASN A 276 -2.17 -8.37 -5.19
CA ASN A 276 -3.16 -7.80 -6.11
C ASN A 276 -3.00 -8.35 -7.53
N VAL A 277 -1.77 -8.51 -8.03
CA VAL A 277 -1.53 -9.06 -9.37
C VAL A 277 -2.13 -10.47 -9.52
N ILE A 278 -1.95 -11.33 -8.52
CA ILE A 278 -2.33 -12.74 -8.61
C ILE A 278 -3.82 -12.93 -8.32
N PHE A 279 -4.33 -12.30 -7.26
CA PHE A 279 -5.64 -12.65 -6.71
C PHE A 279 -6.74 -11.64 -7.03
N ALA A 280 -6.42 -10.42 -7.48
CA ALA A 280 -7.47 -9.47 -7.85
C ALA A 280 -8.33 -9.93 -9.05
N PRO A 281 -7.76 -10.53 -10.12
CA PRO A 281 -8.58 -11.07 -11.23
C PRO A 281 -9.52 -12.20 -10.78
N LEU A 282 -9.02 -13.07 -9.89
CA LEU A 282 -9.83 -14.12 -9.26
C LEU A 282 -10.99 -13.52 -8.47
N GLN A 283 -10.69 -12.54 -7.61
CA GLN A 283 -11.68 -11.86 -6.76
C GLN A 283 -12.74 -11.13 -7.60
N GLN A 284 -12.31 -10.46 -8.67
CA GLN A 284 -13.19 -9.81 -9.64
C GLN A 284 -14.11 -10.82 -10.32
N SER A 285 -13.56 -11.92 -10.81
CA SER A 285 -14.33 -12.99 -11.46
C SER A 285 -15.34 -13.62 -10.50
N THR A 286 -14.94 -13.91 -9.25
CA THR A 286 -15.85 -14.48 -8.25
C THR A 286 -16.97 -13.51 -7.90
N ALA A 287 -16.64 -12.23 -7.69
CA ALA A 287 -17.64 -11.20 -7.38
C ALA A 287 -18.66 -11.03 -8.52
N ALA A 288 -18.20 -11.08 -9.77
CA ALA A 288 -19.08 -11.03 -10.95
C ALA A 288 -20.01 -12.25 -11.02
N LEU A 289 -19.48 -13.46 -10.77
CA LEU A 289 -20.25 -14.70 -10.81
C LEU A 289 -21.36 -14.77 -9.74
N ILE A 290 -21.10 -14.27 -8.53
CA ILE A 290 -22.11 -14.22 -7.46
C ILE A 290 -22.99 -12.95 -7.51
N GLY A 291 -22.74 -12.05 -8.46
CA GLY A 291 -23.56 -10.86 -8.69
C GLY A 291 -23.42 -9.76 -7.63
N ILE A 292 -22.25 -9.60 -7.02
CA ILE A 292 -21.99 -8.56 -6.01
C ILE A 292 -21.03 -7.47 -6.52
N SER A 293 -20.91 -6.37 -5.77
CA SER A 293 -20.03 -5.26 -6.15
C SER A 293 -18.56 -5.67 -6.20
N VAL A 294 -18.03 -5.73 -7.42
CA VAL A 294 -16.60 -5.95 -7.70
C VAL A 294 -15.72 -4.90 -7.02
N LEU A 295 -16.16 -3.64 -6.98
CA LEU A 295 -15.37 -2.53 -6.42
C LEU A 295 -15.13 -2.70 -4.91
N VAL A 296 -16.17 -3.14 -4.18
CA VAL A 296 -16.08 -3.39 -2.74
C VAL A 296 -15.12 -4.54 -2.46
N ILE A 297 -15.26 -5.65 -3.20
CA ILE A 297 -14.39 -6.82 -3.08
C ILE A 297 -12.93 -6.47 -3.36
N LEU A 298 -12.65 -5.73 -4.44
CA LEU A 298 -11.29 -5.34 -4.78
C LEU A 298 -10.70 -4.35 -3.77
N GLY A 299 -11.51 -3.46 -3.20
CA GLY A 299 -11.12 -2.60 -2.09
C GLY A 299 -10.74 -3.40 -0.83
N ALA A 300 -11.51 -4.43 -0.50
CA ALA A 300 -11.21 -5.33 0.60
C ALA A 300 -9.95 -6.17 0.33
N GLN A 301 -9.79 -6.70 -0.88
CA GLN A 301 -8.61 -7.45 -1.34
C GLN A 301 -7.30 -6.65 -1.17
N THR A 302 -7.24 -5.41 -1.67
CA THR A 302 -6.01 -4.60 -1.55
C THR A 302 -5.72 -4.16 -0.12
N THR A 303 -6.77 -3.99 0.71
CA THR A 303 -6.64 -3.70 2.13
C THR A 303 -6.07 -4.92 2.86
N GLY A 304 -6.62 -6.10 2.58
CA GLY A 304 -6.07 -7.38 3.01
C GLY A 304 -4.61 -7.54 2.61
N GLY A 305 -4.26 -7.26 1.37
CA GLY A 305 -2.87 -7.33 0.91
C GLY A 305 -1.94 -6.32 1.61
N ALA A 306 -2.44 -5.16 2.04
CA ALA A 306 -1.69 -4.23 2.88
C ALA A 306 -1.44 -4.81 4.28
N LEU A 307 -2.44 -5.43 4.89
CA LEU A 307 -2.34 -6.09 6.20
C LEU A 307 -1.41 -7.32 6.14
N GLY A 308 -1.55 -8.19 5.15
CA GLY A 308 -0.67 -9.35 4.95
C GLY A 308 0.78 -8.96 4.69
N SER A 309 1.01 -7.81 4.04
CA SER A 309 2.36 -7.27 3.87
C SER A 309 3.04 -6.95 5.20
N MET A 310 2.29 -6.47 6.19
CA MET A 310 2.81 -6.23 7.54
C MET A 310 3.22 -7.53 8.23
N LEU A 311 2.49 -8.62 7.97
CA LEU A 311 2.74 -9.95 8.54
C LEU A 311 3.80 -10.76 7.81
N ALA A 312 4.21 -10.35 6.62
CA ALA A 312 5.08 -11.15 5.77
C ALA A 312 6.45 -11.40 6.42
N PRO A 313 6.98 -12.64 6.38
CA PRO A 313 8.25 -12.99 7.02
C PRO A 313 9.40 -12.07 6.61
N ALA A 314 9.51 -11.75 5.32
CA ALA A 314 10.54 -10.85 4.80
C ALA A 314 10.52 -9.46 5.45
N LYS A 315 9.33 -8.91 5.74
CA LYS A 315 9.20 -7.60 6.40
C LYS A 315 9.40 -7.70 7.89
N VAL A 316 8.96 -8.79 8.52
CA VAL A 316 9.22 -9.07 9.93
C VAL A 316 10.71 -9.20 10.21
N ILE A 317 11.49 -9.84 9.33
CA ILE A 317 12.95 -9.93 9.44
C ILE A 317 13.59 -8.53 9.45
N VAL A 318 13.23 -7.68 8.49
CA VAL A 318 13.74 -6.30 8.40
C VAL A 318 13.34 -5.51 9.64
N GLY A 319 12.06 -5.55 10.04
CA GLY A 319 11.59 -4.87 11.25
C GLY A 319 12.32 -5.34 12.53
N SER A 320 12.50 -6.65 12.68
CA SER A 320 13.17 -7.24 13.85
C SER A 320 14.63 -6.82 13.92
N SER A 321 15.34 -6.75 12.78
CA SER A 321 16.72 -6.24 12.74
C SER A 321 16.85 -4.79 13.22
N THR A 322 15.86 -3.95 12.90
CA THR A 322 15.87 -2.53 13.33
C THR A 322 15.48 -2.36 14.80
N ALA A 323 14.71 -3.29 15.35
CA ALA A 323 14.24 -3.27 16.73
C ALA A 323 15.18 -4.00 17.71
N GLY A 324 16.33 -4.51 17.25
CA GLY A 324 17.26 -5.28 18.09
C GLY A 324 16.73 -6.70 18.45
N LEU A 325 15.82 -7.23 17.64
CA LEU A 325 15.16 -8.53 17.83
C LEU A 325 15.58 -9.56 16.76
N ALA A 326 16.73 -9.36 16.11
CA ALA A 326 17.24 -10.30 15.11
C ALA A 326 17.38 -11.72 15.70
N GLY A 327 16.91 -12.73 14.98
CA GLY A 327 16.85 -14.11 15.44
C GLY A 327 15.63 -14.45 16.31
N ARG A 328 14.74 -13.48 16.59
CA ARG A 328 13.48 -13.66 17.34
C ARG A 328 12.24 -13.37 16.49
N GLU A 329 12.35 -13.48 15.17
CA GLU A 329 11.29 -13.17 14.21
C GLU A 329 10.06 -14.05 14.44
N GLY A 330 10.26 -15.31 14.82
CA GLY A 330 9.18 -16.24 15.15
C GLY A 330 8.34 -15.77 16.35
N GLU A 331 8.98 -15.19 17.37
CA GLU A 331 8.26 -14.61 18.52
C GLU A 331 7.48 -13.36 18.13
N VAL A 332 8.08 -12.49 17.32
CA VAL A 332 7.42 -11.29 16.78
C VAL A 332 6.20 -11.71 15.97
N MET A 333 6.37 -12.66 15.05
CA MET A 333 5.28 -13.13 14.19
C MET A 333 4.17 -13.82 15.01
N LYS A 334 4.52 -14.65 15.99
CA LYS A 334 3.54 -15.26 16.91
C LYS A 334 2.69 -14.22 17.64
N LYS A 335 3.25 -13.05 17.95
CA LYS A 335 2.52 -11.94 18.56
C LYS A 335 1.74 -11.10 17.54
N THR A 336 2.25 -10.86 16.33
CA THR A 336 1.61 -9.96 15.34
C THR A 336 0.54 -10.64 14.49
N LEU A 337 0.67 -11.95 14.21
CA LEU A 337 -0.25 -12.70 13.35
C LEU A 337 -1.71 -12.66 13.85
N PRO A 338 -2.01 -12.85 15.16
CA PRO A 338 -3.38 -12.77 15.67
C PRO A 338 -4.01 -11.38 15.43
N TYR A 339 -3.25 -10.30 15.62
CA TYR A 339 -3.74 -8.95 15.33
C TYR A 339 -4.04 -8.78 13.85
N GLY A 340 -3.14 -9.19 12.96
CA GLY A 340 -3.37 -9.02 11.53
C GLY A 340 -4.56 -9.83 11.00
N VAL A 341 -4.74 -11.07 11.47
CA VAL A 341 -5.92 -11.89 11.13
C VAL A 341 -7.20 -11.28 11.68
N LEU A 342 -7.19 -10.77 12.91
CA LEU A 342 -8.33 -10.08 13.51
C LEU A 342 -8.71 -8.84 12.70
N ILE A 343 -7.74 -7.99 12.36
CA ILE A 343 -7.98 -6.77 11.58
C ILE A 343 -8.51 -7.12 10.18
N ALA A 344 -7.94 -8.12 9.52
CA ALA A 344 -8.42 -8.58 8.21
C ALA A 344 -9.86 -9.12 8.30
N SER A 345 -10.20 -9.82 9.40
CA SER A 345 -11.57 -10.29 9.66
C SER A 345 -12.54 -9.13 9.90
N VAL A 346 -12.12 -8.07 10.60
CA VAL A 346 -12.93 -6.84 10.78
C VAL A 346 -13.20 -6.17 9.43
N VAL A 347 -12.18 -6.06 8.57
CA VAL A 347 -12.35 -5.57 7.19
C VAL A 347 -13.30 -6.48 6.40
N GLY A 348 -13.22 -7.80 6.60
CA GLY A 348 -14.10 -8.77 5.96
C GLY A 348 -15.56 -8.63 6.39
N LEU A 349 -15.81 -8.48 7.69
CA LEU A 349 -17.14 -8.23 8.23
C LEU A 349 -17.72 -6.93 7.67
N LEU A 350 -16.91 -5.88 7.59
CA LEU A 350 -17.32 -4.63 6.98
C LEU A 350 -17.65 -4.81 5.49
N ALA A 351 -16.83 -5.52 4.74
CA ALA A 351 -17.09 -5.78 3.32
C ALA A 351 -18.39 -6.57 3.13
N TRP A 352 -18.64 -7.58 3.97
CA TRP A 352 -19.89 -8.33 3.97
C TRP A 352 -21.10 -7.45 4.30
N PHE A 353 -21.00 -6.61 5.34
CA PHE A 353 -22.05 -5.68 5.72
C PHE A 353 -22.36 -4.69 4.59
N VAL A 354 -21.34 -4.12 3.96
CA VAL A 354 -21.50 -3.18 2.84
C VAL A 354 -22.18 -3.84 1.63
N ILE A 355 -21.96 -5.13 1.37
CA ILE A 355 -22.56 -5.82 0.23
C ILE A 355 -24.04 -6.17 0.48
N TYR A 356 -24.40 -6.60 1.68
CA TYR A 356 -25.72 -7.20 1.94
C TYR A 356 -26.65 -6.38 2.84
N ALA A 357 -26.13 -5.41 3.58
CA ALA A 357 -26.89 -4.67 4.58
C ALA A 357 -26.90 -3.15 4.37
N ALA A 358 -26.18 -2.63 3.38
CA ALA A 358 -26.15 -1.21 3.01
C ALA A 358 -26.86 -0.97 1.67
#